data_AF-A0A3C0DKW3-F1
#
_entry.id   AF-A0A3C0DKW3-F1
#
_cell.length_a   1.000
_cell.length_b   1.000
_cell.length_c   1.000
_cell.angle_alpha   90.00
_cell.angle_beta   90.00
_cell.angle_gamma   90.00
#
_symmetry.space_group_name_H-M   'P 1'
#
loop_
_entity.id
_entity.type
_entity.pdbx_description
1 polymer ?
#
loop_
_entity_poly.entity_id
_entity_poly.type
_entity_poly.pdbx_seq_one_letter_code
_entity_poly.pdbx_strand_id
1 'polypeptide(L)'
;MLSETIKSRLAERFAAPLTDFSKRRIVFWHDEDGEFADEVDELDLPGVSVVKLTGRNNFAVKKLLSADDLTGDYLVYDPLAYEKDGRDDWLLDIKFYGEEFRADLVSLQMEELLVEPSSAMRKTMKLYAKFLDNKDRKAKLRRIGRTYQTPLQLHIDIMAVLCGINGGSAQDVIIAVLTAGLEKEDNTALMAIEKFGNIDAFWSLIHKFTGYANAEDRPLSDLVAHIL
;
A
#
# COMPACT_ATOMS: atom_id res chain seq x y z
N MET A 1 -14.90 8.48 -0.53
CA MET A 1 -15.02 9.35 0.66
C MET A 1 -13.69 9.36 1.37
N LEU A 2 -13.05 10.53 1.41
CA LEU A 2 -11.81 10.76 2.13
C LEU A 2 -11.98 10.34 3.60
N SER A 3 -11.10 9.47 4.09
CA SER A 3 -11.16 9.00 5.48
C SER A 3 -11.07 10.18 6.45
N GLU A 4 -11.91 10.21 7.49
CA GLU A 4 -11.84 11.23 8.56
C GLU A 4 -10.43 11.29 9.19
N THR A 5 -9.71 10.18 9.21
CA THR A 5 -8.33 10.11 9.66
C THR A 5 -7.39 10.96 8.80
N ILE A 6 -7.57 10.97 7.47
CA ILE A 6 -6.73 11.78 6.57
C ILE A 6 -7.00 13.26 6.81
N LYS A 7 -8.28 13.65 6.93
CA LYS A 7 -8.68 15.03 7.26
C LYS A 7 -8.08 15.48 8.59
N SER A 8 -8.19 14.65 9.63
CA SER A 8 -7.62 14.94 10.96
C SER A 8 -6.10 15.09 10.91
N ARG A 9 -5.40 14.20 10.21
CA ARG A 9 -3.93 14.27 10.10
C ARG A 9 -3.45 15.48 9.33
N LEU A 10 -4.15 15.89 8.27
CA LEU A 10 -3.86 17.12 7.55
C LEU A 10 -4.10 18.34 8.46
N ALA A 11 -5.25 18.39 9.14
CA ALA A 11 -5.57 19.48 10.06
C ALA A 11 -4.56 19.60 11.21
N GLU A 12 -4.20 18.49 11.85
CA GLU A 12 -3.16 18.45 12.90
C GLU A 12 -1.80 18.93 12.37
N ARG A 13 -1.46 18.55 11.14
CA ARG A 13 -0.20 18.96 10.52
C ARG A 13 -0.15 20.46 10.27
N PHE A 14 -1.21 21.05 9.72
CA PHE A 14 -1.28 22.51 9.52
C PHE A 14 -1.40 23.29 10.83
N ALA A 15 -2.03 22.72 11.86
CA ALA A 15 -2.11 23.33 13.18
C ALA A 15 -0.81 23.24 14.01
N ALA A 16 0.11 22.34 13.64
CA ALA A 16 1.36 22.18 14.36
C ALA A 16 2.23 23.47 14.27
N PRO A 17 3.00 23.81 15.32
CA PRO A 17 3.92 24.93 15.28
C PRO A 17 4.86 24.82 14.07
N LEU A 18 5.09 25.96 13.42
CA LEU A 18 6.07 26.04 12.34
C LEU A 18 7.46 25.72 12.89
N THR A 19 8.26 25.01 12.11
CA THR A 19 9.68 24.81 12.41
C THR A 19 10.40 26.16 12.38
N ASP A 20 11.49 26.27 13.15
CA ASP A 20 12.27 27.50 13.22
C ASP A 20 12.61 27.99 11.80
N PHE A 21 12.39 29.28 11.55
CA PHE A 21 12.60 30.00 10.28
C PHE A 21 11.57 29.79 9.16
N SER A 22 10.59 28.90 9.31
CA SER A 22 9.48 28.75 8.36
C SER A 22 8.42 29.84 8.56
N LYS A 23 8.02 30.52 7.48
CA LYS A 23 6.97 31.57 7.51
C LYS A 23 5.56 31.06 7.24
N ARG A 24 5.46 29.84 6.71
CA ARG A 24 4.27 29.17 6.20
C ARG A 24 4.53 27.67 6.10
N ARG A 25 3.49 26.87 5.95
CA ARG A 25 3.56 25.44 5.69
C ARG A 25 3.11 25.12 4.26
N ILE A 26 3.96 24.42 3.52
CA ILE A 26 3.61 23.84 2.21
C ILE A 26 3.70 22.34 2.37
N VAL A 27 2.56 21.67 2.22
CA VAL A 27 2.47 20.21 2.34
C VAL A 27 2.19 19.63 0.96
N PHE A 28 3.03 18.70 0.51
CA PHE A 28 2.83 17.94 -0.73
C PHE A 28 2.15 16.62 -0.40
N TRP A 29 0.92 16.45 -0.87
CA TRP A 29 0.21 15.18 -0.81
C TRP A 29 0.45 14.38 -2.08
N HIS A 30 1.33 13.39 -1.99
CA HIS A 30 1.65 12.49 -3.11
C HIS A 30 0.63 11.35 -3.22
N ASP A 31 -0.02 11.23 -4.37
CA ASP A 31 -1.06 10.23 -4.68
C ASP A 31 -0.95 9.75 -6.14
N GLU A 32 0.14 9.04 -6.47
CA GLU A 32 0.40 8.53 -7.84
C GLU A 32 -0.73 7.65 -8.40
N ASP A 33 -1.48 6.97 -7.55
CA ASP A 33 -2.57 6.09 -7.96
C ASP A 33 -3.87 6.87 -8.22
N GLY A 34 -3.92 8.16 -7.86
CA GLY A 34 -5.08 9.05 -8.05
C GLY A 34 -6.30 8.64 -7.22
N GLU A 35 -6.09 7.94 -6.11
CA GLU A 35 -7.17 7.37 -5.27
C GLU A 35 -8.06 8.45 -4.64
N PHE A 36 -7.55 9.68 -4.49
CA PHE A 36 -8.22 10.79 -3.81
C PHE A 36 -8.47 12.00 -4.71
N ALA A 37 -8.35 11.81 -6.03
CA ALA A 37 -8.43 12.92 -6.98
C ALA A 37 -9.77 13.66 -6.91
N ASP A 38 -10.89 12.96 -6.67
CA ASP A 38 -12.20 13.59 -6.60
C ASP A 38 -12.48 14.15 -5.19
N GLU A 39 -12.01 13.48 -4.14
CA GLU A 39 -12.29 13.92 -2.78
C GLU A 39 -11.41 15.06 -2.28
N VAL A 40 -10.25 15.31 -2.91
CA VAL A 40 -9.39 16.43 -2.54
C VAL A 40 -10.04 17.78 -2.82
N ASP A 41 -10.91 17.84 -3.83
CA ASP A 41 -11.65 19.06 -4.18
C ASP A 41 -12.76 19.38 -3.16
N GLU A 42 -13.18 18.40 -2.35
CA GLU A 42 -14.15 18.54 -1.25
C GLU A 42 -13.48 18.81 0.10
N LEU A 43 -12.14 18.92 0.14
CA LEU A 43 -11.39 19.09 1.37
C LEU A 43 -11.52 20.54 1.88
N ASP A 44 -12.15 20.71 3.03
CA ASP A 44 -12.20 21.99 3.75
C ASP A 44 -11.16 22.01 4.87
N LEU A 45 -10.10 22.81 4.67
CA LEU A 45 -9.05 23.08 5.66
C LEU A 45 -9.01 24.59 5.92
N PRO A 46 -9.54 25.06 7.06
CA PRO A 46 -9.56 26.48 7.37
C PRO A 46 -8.16 27.12 7.33
N GLY A 47 -7.99 28.17 6.51
CA GLY A 47 -6.73 28.90 6.39
C GLY A 47 -5.69 28.25 5.46
N VAL A 48 -6.01 27.13 4.82
CA VAL A 48 -5.11 26.42 3.89
C VAL A 48 -5.70 26.45 2.48
N SER A 49 -4.87 26.83 1.51
CA SER A 49 -5.26 26.77 0.09
C SER A 49 -4.89 25.42 -0.51
N VAL A 50 -5.86 24.74 -1.12
CA VAL A 50 -5.64 23.46 -1.80
C VAL A 50 -5.36 23.69 -3.29
N VAL A 51 -4.27 23.13 -3.80
CA VAL A 51 -3.86 23.24 -5.21
C VAL A 51 -3.57 21.84 -5.76
N LYS A 52 -4.25 21.47 -6.84
CA LYS A 52 -4.09 20.18 -7.52
C LYS A 52 -3.16 20.29 -8.73
N LEU A 53 -2.13 19.46 -8.78
CA LEU A 53 -1.27 19.33 -9.95
C LEU A 53 -1.97 18.51 -11.03
N THR A 54 -1.82 18.95 -12.27
CA THR A 54 -2.42 18.34 -13.47
C THR A 54 -1.37 17.91 -14.49
N GLY A 55 -0.09 18.15 -14.19
CA GLY A 55 1.03 18.03 -15.14
C GLY A 55 1.12 19.16 -16.15
N ARG A 56 0.08 20.00 -16.28
CA ARG A 56 0.03 21.15 -17.20
C ARG A 56 0.12 22.50 -16.50
N ASN A 57 -0.15 22.55 -15.20
CA ASN A 57 -0.14 23.77 -14.39
C ASN A 57 1.12 23.94 -13.52
N ASN A 58 2.11 23.05 -13.63
CA ASN A 58 3.31 23.04 -12.77
C ASN A 58 4.02 24.40 -12.69
N PHE A 59 4.17 25.09 -13.83
CA PHE A 59 4.76 26.43 -13.86
C PHE A 59 3.92 27.47 -13.11
N ALA A 60 2.60 27.45 -13.28
CA ALA A 60 1.70 28.37 -12.60
C ALA A 60 1.75 28.16 -11.08
N VAL A 61 1.77 26.89 -10.64
CA VAL A 61 1.90 26.54 -9.22
C VAL A 61 3.27 26.95 -8.68
N LYS A 62 4.36 26.72 -9.42
CA LYS A 62 5.70 27.17 -9.02
C LYS A 62 5.75 28.69 -8.85
N LYS A 63 5.21 29.44 -9.81
CA LYS A 63 5.12 30.91 -9.74
C LYS A 63 4.28 31.35 -8.53
N LEU A 64 3.16 30.68 -8.27
CA LEU A 64 2.32 30.97 -7.11
C LEU A 64 3.11 30.84 -5.80
N LEU A 65 3.77 29.69 -5.60
CA LEU A 65 4.44 29.35 -4.34
C LEU A 65 5.79 30.05 -4.15
N SER A 66 6.45 30.50 -5.23
CA SER A 66 7.78 31.11 -5.19
C SER A 66 7.80 32.62 -5.47
N ALA A 67 6.70 33.21 -5.95
CA ALA A 67 6.66 34.64 -6.30
C ALA A 67 5.37 35.36 -5.93
N ASP A 68 4.20 34.77 -6.20
CA ASP A 68 2.92 35.49 -6.05
C ASP A 68 2.42 35.49 -4.60
N ASP A 69 2.50 34.37 -3.91
CA ASP A 69 2.16 34.24 -2.49
C ASP A 69 3.30 33.55 -1.76
N LEU A 70 3.90 34.25 -0.80
CA LEU A 70 5.02 33.79 0.02
C LEU A 70 4.66 33.56 1.49
N THR A 71 3.36 33.68 1.84
CA THR A 71 2.89 33.70 3.23
C THR A 71 1.74 32.74 3.51
N GLY A 72 0.91 32.41 2.51
CA GLY A 72 -0.20 31.47 2.68
C GLY A 72 0.27 30.04 2.91
N ASP A 73 -0.53 29.27 3.64
CA ASP A 73 -0.35 27.82 3.80
C ASP A 73 -1.00 27.08 2.63
N TYR A 74 -0.31 26.06 2.10
CA TYR A 74 -0.76 25.33 0.92
C TYR A 74 -0.70 23.82 1.11
N LEU A 75 -1.77 23.15 0.69
CA LEU A 75 -1.78 21.72 0.40
C LEU A 75 -1.67 21.54 -1.12
N VAL A 76 -0.54 21.02 -1.59
CA VAL A 76 -0.32 20.69 -3.00
C VAL A 76 -0.61 19.20 -3.20
N TYR A 77 -1.73 18.89 -3.86
CA TYR A 77 -2.04 17.51 -4.23
C TYR A 77 -1.34 17.15 -5.54
N ASP A 78 -0.57 16.08 -5.50
CA ASP A 78 0.37 15.67 -6.55
C ASP A 78 0.07 14.23 -7.00
N PRO A 79 -0.70 14.05 -8.09
CA PRO A 79 -0.98 12.74 -8.66
C PRO A 79 0.06 12.31 -9.72
N LEU A 80 1.17 13.03 -9.86
CA LEU A 80 2.12 12.81 -10.95
C LEU A 80 3.16 11.77 -10.57
N ALA A 81 3.54 10.94 -11.54
CA ALA A 81 4.71 10.07 -11.43
C ALA A 81 5.93 10.79 -12.02
N TYR A 82 7.06 10.71 -11.31
CA TYR A 82 8.31 11.37 -11.69
C TYR A 82 9.41 10.37 -12.05
N GLU A 83 10.36 10.80 -12.87
CA GLU A 83 11.58 10.04 -13.13
C GLU A 83 12.44 9.94 -11.86
N LYS A 84 13.25 8.87 -11.77
CA LYS A 84 14.06 8.59 -10.57
C LYS A 84 15.08 9.68 -10.24
N ASP A 85 15.50 10.47 -11.23
CA ASP A 85 16.44 11.57 -11.04
C ASP A 85 15.75 12.91 -10.74
N GLY A 86 14.41 12.94 -10.72
CA GLY A 86 13.57 14.09 -10.35
C GLY A 86 13.67 15.28 -11.31
N ARG A 87 14.25 15.12 -12.50
CA ARG A 87 14.47 16.24 -13.44
C ARG A 87 13.17 16.78 -14.03
N ASP A 88 12.15 15.95 -14.07
CA ASP A 88 10.81 16.28 -14.52
C ASP A 88 9.93 16.87 -13.40
N ASP A 89 10.42 16.91 -12.16
CA ASP A 89 9.73 17.54 -11.03
C ASP A 89 10.06 19.04 -10.93
N TRP A 90 9.16 19.86 -11.48
CA TRP A 90 9.28 21.31 -11.49
C TRP A 90 9.23 21.94 -10.08
N LEU A 91 8.67 21.23 -9.11
CA LEU A 91 8.47 21.72 -7.74
C LEU A 91 9.48 21.10 -6.77
N LEU A 92 10.48 20.37 -7.26
CA LEU A 92 11.47 19.67 -6.44
C LEU A 92 12.19 20.60 -5.45
N ASP A 93 12.55 21.81 -5.89
CA ASP A 93 13.14 22.85 -5.04
C ASP A 93 12.22 23.28 -3.90
N ILE A 94 10.91 23.33 -4.15
CA ILE A 94 9.89 23.64 -3.14
C ILE A 94 9.66 22.45 -2.21
N LYS A 95 9.65 21.23 -2.74
CA LYS A 95 9.55 19.99 -1.95
C LYS A 95 10.71 19.84 -0.95
N PHE A 96 11.91 20.34 -1.27
CA PHE A 96 13.06 20.27 -0.37
C PHE A 96 12.91 21.10 0.93
N TYR A 97 12.17 22.21 0.91
CA TYR A 97 11.89 23.00 2.12
C TYR A 97 10.44 22.86 2.61
N GLY A 98 9.57 22.27 1.80
CA GLY A 98 8.22 21.89 2.18
C GLY A 98 8.18 20.57 2.96
N GLU A 99 6.97 20.14 3.25
CA GLU A 99 6.70 18.88 3.94
C GLU A 99 6.04 17.88 3.01
N GLU A 100 6.43 16.62 3.13
CA GLU A 100 5.76 15.53 2.43
C GLU A 100 4.65 14.95 3.32
N PHE A 101 3.48 14.76 2.73
CA PHE A 101 2.35 14.04 3.29
C PHE A 101 2.02 12.86 2.39
N ARG A 102 2.15 11.65 2.94
CA ARG A 102 1.69 10.44 2.29
C ARG A 102 0.54 9.88 3.10
N ALA A 103 -0.64 9.90 2.49
CA ALA A 103 -1.81 9.19 2.95
C ALA A 103 -2.38 8.39 1.79
N ASP A 104 -1.58 7.49 1.23
CA ASP A 104 -2.11 6.43 0.39
C ASP A 104 -2.93 5.48 1.29
N LEU A 105 -4.03 4.92 0.76
CA LEU A 105 -4.82 3.91 1.47
C LEU A 105 -3.92 2.78 1.99
N VAL A 106 -2.87 2.48 1.23
CA VAL A 106 -1.81 1.53 1.58
C VAL A 106 -1.07 1.94 2.86
N SER A 107 -0.65 3.19 3.10
CA SER A 107 0.01 3.57 4.37
C SER A 107 -0.93 3.40 5.56
N LEU A 108 -2.20 3.75 5.41
CA LEU A 108 -3.18 3.57 6.48
C LEU A 108 -3.37 2.08 6.81
N GLN A 109 -3.45 1.24 5.79
CA GLN A 109 -3.52 -0.21 5.95
C GLN A 109 -2.22 -0.78 6.54
N MET A 110 -1.06 -0.26 6.14
CA MET A 110 0.23 -0.67 6.68
C MET A 110 0.34 -0.33 8.16
N GLU A 111 -0.08 0.87 8.56
CA GLU A 111 -0.13 1.30 9.97
C GLU A 111 -1.13 0.43 10.76
N GLU A 112 -2.33 0.19 10.22
CA GLU A 112 -3.36 -0.68 10.82
C GLU A 112 -2.85 -2.10 11.08
N LEU A 113 -2.03 -2.63 10.16
CA LEU A 113 -1.52 -4.01 10.17
C LEU A 113 -0.10 -4.14 10.70
N LEU A 114 0.49 -3.07 11.26
CA LEU A 114 1.86 -3.06 11.80
C LEU A 114 2.90 -3.51 10.76
N VAL A 115 2.79 -2.99 9.55
CA VAL A 115 3.66 -3.25 8.41
C VAL A 115 4.69 -2.14 8.26
N GLU A 116 5.97 -2.51 8.14
CA GLU A 116 7.07 -1.57 7.96
C GLU A 116 6.94 -0.76 6.65
N PRO A 117 7.02 0.58 6.67
CA PRO A 117 6.75 1.45 5.53
C PRO A 117 7.86 1.47 4.45
N SER A 118 8.32 0.32 3.97
CA SER A 118 9.31 0.19 2.88
C SER A 118 8.66 0.06 1.49
N SER A 119 9.41 0.40 0.43
CA SER A 119 8.94 0.26 -0.97
C SER A 119 8.53 -1.18 -1.31
N ALA A 120 9.26 -2.18 -0.82
CA ALA A 120 8.93 -3.59 -1.03
C ALA A 120 7.62 -3.98 -0.33
N MET A 121 7.39 -3.48 0.90
CA MET A 121 6.14 -3.74 1.62
C MET A 121 4.96 -3.04 0.95
N ARG A 122 5.11 -1.80 0.48
CA ARG A 122 4.05 -1.11 -0.29
C ARG A 122 3.62 -1.89 -1.52
N LYS A 123 4.58 -2.39 -2.31
CA LYS A 123 4.28 -3.25 -3.48
C LYS A 123 3.53 -4.52 -3.06
N THR A 124 3.92 -5.12 -1.94
CA THR A 124 3.27 -6.32 -1.40
C THR A 124 1.84 -6.03 -0.94
N MET A 125 1.60 -4.89 -0.29
CA MET A 125 0.26 -4.47 0.12
C MET A 125 -0.65 -4.23 -1.08
N LYS A 126 -0.15 -3.55 -2.12
CA LYS A 126 -0.87 -3.36 -3.39
C LYS A 126 -1.23 -4.68 -4.07
N LEU A 127 -0.31 -5.66 -4.06
CA LEU A 127 -0.56 -7.01 -4.60
C LEU A 127 -1.80 -7.67 -3.97
N TYR A 128 -2.04 -7.40 -2.68
CA TYR A 128 -3.12 -7.98 -1.89
C TYR A 128 -4.30 -7.03 -1.67
N ALA A 129 -4.49 -6.02 -2.52
CA ALA A 129 -5.60 -5.07 -2.40
C ALA A 129 -6.98 -5.77 -2.27
N LYS A 130 -7.24 -6.81 -3.09
CA LYS A 130 -8.48 -7.61 -3.01
C LYS A 130 -8.64 -8.32 -1.67
N PHE A 131 -7.57 -8.84 -1.08
CA PHE A 131 -7.61 -9.45 0.24
C PHE A 131 -8.00 -8.41 1.29
N LEU A 132 -7.31 -7.26 1.25
CA LEU A 132 -7.39 -6.16 2.22
C LEU A 132 -8.71 -5.37 2.17
N ASP A 133 -9.43 -5.42 1.05
CA ASP A 133 -10.76 -4.82 0.91
C ASP A 133 -11.82 -5.45 1.84
N ASN A 134 -11.61 -6.70 2.28
CA ASN A 134 -12.52 -7.40 3.18
C ASN A 134 -12.14 -7.21 4.66
N LYS A 135 -13.06 -6.61 5.45
CA LYS A 135 -12.88 -6.32 6.88
C LYS A 135 -12.60 -7.58 7.73
N ASP A 136 -13.26 -8.69 7.46
CA ASP A 136 -13.07 -9.93 8.23
C ASP A 136 -11.69 -10.54 7.98
N ARG A 137 -11.20 -10.50 6.73
CA ARG A 137 -9.84 -10.96 6.38
C ARG A 137 -8.77 -10.12 7.06
N LYS A 138 -8.91 -8.78 7.03
CA LYS A 138 -8.02 -7.88 7.78
C LYS A 138 -8.03 -8.16 9.27
N ALA A 139 -9.21 -8.37 9.87
CA ALA A 139 -9.33 -8.69 11.29
C ALA A 139 -8.67 -10.03 11.65
N LYS A 140 -8.80 -11.05 10.79
CA LYS A 140 -8.10 -12.34 10.96
C LYS A 140 -6.58 -12.18 10.86
N LEU A 141 -6.08 -11.43 9.87
CA LEU A 141 -4.66 -11.13 9.71
C LEU A 141 -4.10 -10.37 10.93
N ARG A 142 -4.85 -9.38 11.43
CA ARG A 142 -4.46 -8.61 12.63
C ARG A 142 -4.45 -9.46 13.89
N ARG A 143 -5.34 -10.45 14.02
CA ARG A 143 -5.41 -11.37 15.17
C ARG A 143 -4.15 -12.24 15.31
N ILE A 144 -3.39 -12.46 14.23
CA ILE A 144 -2.10 -13.14 14.27
C ILE A 144 -1.10 -12.35 15.15
N GLY A 145 -1.26 -11.02 15.27
CA GLY A 145 -0.49 -10.19 16.21
C GLY A 145 0.97 -10.01 15.84
N ARG A 146 1.31 -10.13 14.55
CA ARG A 146 2.69 -10.02 14.05
C ARG A 146 2.98 -8.62 13.50
N THR A 147 4.22 -8.17 13.64
CA THR A 147 4.77 -7.01 12.93
C THR A 147 5.48 -7.46 11.66
N TYR A 148 5.18 -6.85 10.51
CA TYR A 148 5.70 -7.29 9.22
C TYR A 148 6.83 -6.41 8.73
N GLN A 149 8.07 -6.93 8.79
CA GLN A 149 9.26 -6.25 8.29
C GLN A 149 9.68 -6.71 6.90
N THR A 150 9.24 -7.90 6.45
CA THR A 150 9.61 -8.48 5.16
C THR A 150 8.38 -8.97 4.39
N PRO A 151 8.38 -8.89 3.04
CA PRO A 151 7.27 -9.36 2.21
C PRO A 151 6.94 -10.84 2.43
N LEU A 152 7.96 -11.69 2.58
CA LEU A 152 7.79 -13.14 2.71
C LEU A 152 6.85 -13.53 3.84
N GLN A 153 7.00 -12.89 5.01
CA GLN A 153 6.16 -13.20 6.14
C GLN A 153 4.71 -12.75 5.93
N LEU A 154 4.51 -11.59 5.28
CA LEU A 154 3.18 -11.11 4.93
C LEU A 154 2.48 -12.03 3.92
N HIS A 155 3.21 -12.53 2.91
CA HIS A 155 2.68 -13.54 1.97
C HIS A 155 2.18 -14.79 2.71
N ILE A 156 2.98 -15.33 3.62
CA ILE A 156 2.64 -16.55 4.38
C ILE A 156 1.39 -16.33 5.22
N ASP A 157 1.33 -15.26 6.00
CA ASP A 157 0.20 -15.03 6.92
C ASP A 157 -1.10 -14.66 6.16
N ILE A 158 -1.01 -14.01 4.99
CA ILE A 158 -2.18 -13.80 4.11
C ILE A 158 -2.68 -15.13 3.55
N MET A 159 -1.79 -15.99 3.04
CA MET A 159 -2.18 -17.31 2.54
C MET A 159 -2.74 -18.19 3.66
N ALA A 160 -2.18 -18.10 4.86
CA ALA A 160 -2.68 -18.77 6.05
C ALA A 160 -4.14 -18.40 6.34
N VAL A 161 -4.47 -17.11 6.34
CA VAL A 161 -5.84 -16.64 6.52
C VAL A 161 -6.78 -17.14 5.42
N LEU A 162 -6.32 -17.19 4.17
CA LEU A 162 -7.10 -17.71 3.04
C LEU A 162 -7.34 -19.22 3.15
N CYS A 163 -6.38 -19.96 3.69
CA CYS A 163 -6.50 -21.40 3.97
C CYS A 163 -7.28 -21.70 5.27
N GLY A 164 -7.76 -20.67 5.99
CA GLY A 164 -8.52 -20.83 7.22
C GLY A 164 -7.69 -21.14 8.47
N ILE A 165 -6.36 -21.00 8.40
CA ILE A 165 -5.45 -21.18 9.54
C ILE A 165 -5.08 -19.82 10.17
N ASN A 166 -4.85 -19.79 11.48
CA ASN A 166 -4.59 -18.55 12.25
C ASN A 166 -3.10 -18.18 12.27
N GLY A 167 -2.51 -18.00 11.08
CA GLY A 167 -1.08 -17.77 10.92
C GLY A 167 -0.25 -19.05 10.99
N GLY A 168 1.03 -18.95 10.64
CA GLY A 168 1.93 -20.10 10.66
C GLY A 168 3.20 -19.92 9.84
N SER A 169 3.78 -21.05 9.48
CA SER A 169 4.92 -21.18 8.56
C SER A 169 4.45 -21.48 7.14
N ALA A 170 5.38 -21.41 6.18
CA ALA A 170 5.11 -21.85 4.81
C ALA A 170 4.65 -23.32 4.76
N GLN A 171 5.19 -24.17 5.64
CA GLN A 171 4.81 -25.57 5.74
C GLN A 171 3.35 -25.74 6.15
N ASP A 172 2.86 -24.94 7.10
CA ASP A 172 1.46 -25.00 7.54
C ASP A 172 0.50 -24.63 6.40
N VAL A 173 0.87 -23.63 5.58
CA VAL A 173 0.10 -23.25 4.38
C VAL A 173 0.08 -24.40 3.36
N ILE A 174 1.22 -25.04 3.10
CA ILE A 174 1.31 -26.17 2.15
C ILE A 174 0.46 -27.34 2.66
N ILE A 175 0.57 -27.70 3.93
CA ILE A 175 -0.26 -28.75 4.55
C ILE A 175 -1.74 -28.40 4.43
N ALA A 176 -2.13 -27.15 4.71
CA ALA A 176 -3.53 -26.74 4.64
C ALA A 176 -4.10 -26.84 3.21
N VAL A 177 -3.33 -26.44 2.19
CA VAL A 177 -3.74 -26.58 0.78
C VAL A 177 -3.87 -28.05 0.40
N LEU A 178 -2.88 -28.88 0.72
CA LEU A 178 -2.93 -30.33 0.39
C LEU A 178 -4.07 -31.04 1.12
N THR A 179 -4.40 -30.61 2.34
CA THR A 179 -5.53 -31.17 3.12
C THR A 179 -6.89 -30.76 2.55
N ALA A 180 -6.97 -29.62 1.84
CA ALA A 180 -8.20 -29.13 1.23
C ALA A 180 -8.61 -29.87 -0.06
N GLY A 181 -7.76 -30.75 -0.58
CA GLY A 181 -8.03 -31.57 -1.76
C GLY A 181 -6.84 -31.65 -2.72
N LEU A 182 -6.75 -32.73 -3.50
CA LEU A 182 -5.68 -32.94 -4.48
C LEU A 182 -6.06 -32.52 -5.91
N GLU A 183 -7.36 -32.38 -6.17
CA GLU A 183 -7.88 -31.81 -7.42
C GLU A 183 -7.92 -30.29 -7.30
N LYS A 184 -7.32 -29.57 -8.26
CA LYS A 184 -7.18 -28.10 -8.19
C LYS A 184 -8.53 -27.40 -8.22
N GLU A 185 -9.46 -27.95 -9.00
CA GLU A 185 -10.79 -27.40 -9.30
C GLU A 185 -11.70 -27.43 -8.06
N ASP A 186 -11.51 -28.42 -7.18
CA ASP A 186 -12.30 -28.58 -5.95
C ASP A 186 -11.57 -28.07 -4.70
N ASN A 187 -10.29 -27.66 -4.83
CA ASN A 187 -9.49 -27.20 -3.70
C ASN A 187 -9.86 -25.77 -3.29
N THR A 188 -10.72 -25.67 -2.26
CA THR A 188 -11.22 -24.39 -1.73
C THR A 188 -10.12 -23.44 -1.27
N ALA A 189 -9.01 -23.95 -0.73
CA ALA A 189 -7.89 -23.13 -0.30
C ALA A 189 -7.12 -22.54 -1.49
N LEU A 190 -6.86 -23.35 -2.51
CA LEU A 190 -6.19 -22.92 -3.74
C LEU A 190 -7.05 -21.89 -4.50
N MET A 191 -8.34 -22.14 -4.64
CA MET A 191 -9.29 -21.19 -5.24
C MET A 191 -9.33 -19.86 -4.47
N ALA A 192 -9.26 -19.89 -3.14
CA ALA A 192 -9.22 -18.67 -2.33
C ALA A 192 -7.92 -17.89 -2.54
N ILE A 193 -6.77 -18.58 -2.64
CA ILE A 193 -5.46 -17.99 -2.97
C ILE A 193 -5.48 -17.36 -4.36
N GLU A 194 -6.06 -18.01 -5.35
CA GLU A 194 -6.17 -17.49 -6.71
C GLU A 194 -7.07 -16.24 -6.77
N LYS A 195 -8.21 -16.29 -6.10
CA LYS A 195 -9.21 -15.22 -6.17
C LYS A 195 -8.85 -13.97 -5.36
N PHE A 196 -8.27 -14.16 -4.18
CA PHE A 196 -8.05 -13.07 -3.21
C PHE A 196 -6.59 -12.86 -2.83
N GLY A 197 -5.73 -13.85 -3.06
CA GLY A 197 -4.32 -13.80 -2.77
C GLY A 197 -3.49 -13.54 -4.03
N ASN A 198 -2.42 -14.32 -4.17
CA ASN A 198 -1.59 -14.33 -5.36
C ASN A 198 -1.04 -15.75 -5.57
N ILE A 199 -1.41 -16.36 -6.69
CA ILE A 199 -1.07 -17.76 -6.99
C ILE A 199 0.41 -17.93 -7.31
N ASP A 200 1.04 -16.95 -7.97
CA ASP A 200 2.46 -16.98 -8.31
C ASP A 200 3.34 -16.94 -7.06
N ALA A 201 2.96 -16.15 -6.06
CA ALA A 201 3.61 -16.07 -4.76
C ALA A 201 3.50 -17.41 -4.01
N PHE A 202 2.37 -18.12 -4.15
CA PHE A 202 2.18 -19.44 -3.55
C PHE A 202 3.10 -20.48 -4.21
N TRP A 203 3.14 -20.56 -5.53
CA TRP A 203 4.04 -21.48 -6.23
C TRP A 203 5.51 -21.13 -6.04
N SER A 204 5.85 -19.83 -5.95
CA SER A 204 7.18 -19.37 -5.59
C SER A 204 7.57 -19.81 -4.17
N LEU A 205 6.62 -19.81 -3.23
CA LEU A 205 6.82 -20.31 -1.87
C LEU A 205 7.08 -21.82 -1.90
N ILE A 206 6.26 -22.60 -2.61
CA ILE A 206 6.45 -24.05 -2.76
C ILE A 206 7.83 -24.36 -3.35
N HIS A 207 8.19 -23.72 -4.46
CA HIS A 207 9.47 -23.92 -5.11
C HIS A 207 10.64 -23.60 -4.18
N LYS A 208 10.55 -22.51 -3.41
CA LYS A 208 11.58 -22.12 -2.45
C LYS A 208 11.77 -23.14 -1.32
N PHE A 209 10.69 -23.77 -0.84
CA PHE A 209 10.73 -24.66 0.32
C PHE A 209 10.89 -26.15 -0.05
N THR A 210 10.47 -26.56 -1.23
CA THR A 210 10.44 -27.97 -1.66
C THR A 210 11.27 -28.25 -2.91
N GLY A 211 11.65 -27.21 -3.66
CA GLY A 211 12.26 -27.35 -4.99
C GLY A 211 11.28 -27.75 -6.10
N TYR A 212 9.99 -27.95 -5.78
CA TYR A 212 8.99 -28.30 -6.78
C TYR A 212 8.64 -27.12 -7.68
N ALA A 213 8.82 -27.29 -8.99
CA ALA A 213 8.40 -26.33 -10.00
C ALA A 213 7.04 -26.76 -10.57
N ASN A 214 6.02 -25.92 -10.36
CA ASN A 214 4.69 -26.18 -10.88
C ASN A 214 4.64 -26.02 -12.40
N ALA A 215 3.84 -26.87 -13.07
CA ALA A 215 3.44 -26.73 -14.46
C ALA A 215 1.91 -26.74 -14.52
N GLU A 216 1.32 -25.98 -15.45
CA GLU A 216 -0.13 -25.72 -15.49
C GLU A 216 -0.97 -27.02 -15.44
N ASP A 217 -0.54 -28.07 -16.16
CA ASP A 217 -1.27 -29.33 -16.28
C ASP A 217 -1.00 -30.37 -15.19
N ARG A 218 -0.20 -30.06 -14.16
CA ARG A 218 0.14 -31.06 -13.12
C ARG A 218 -0.84 -31.02 -11.93
N PRO A 219 -1.40 -32.15 -11.50
CA PRO A 219 -2.26 -32.21 -10.32
C PRO A 219 -1.47 -31.96 -9.02
N LEU A 220 -2.16 -31.63 -7.93
CA LEU A 220 -1.49 -31.47 -6.62
C LEU A 220 -0.92 -32.78 -6.09
N SER A 221 -1.38 -33.94 -6.59
CA SER A 221 -0.80 -35.25 -6.25
C SER A 221 0.69 -35.34 -6.61
N ASP A 222 1.14 -34.65 -7.66
CA ASP A 222 2.56 -34.62 -8.04
C ASP A 222 3.39 -33.86 -7.02
N LEU A 223 2.84 -32.78 -6.46
CA LEU A 223 3.47 -32.05 -5.36
C LEU A 223 3.57 -32.94 -4.12
N VAL A 224 2.52 -33.70 -3.79
CA VAL A 224 2.55 -34.66 -2.67
C VAL A 224 3.63 -35.71 -2.88
N ALA A 225 3.70 -36.30 -4.07
CA ALA A 225 4.70 -37.32 -4.42
C ALA A 225 6.14 -36.78 -4.39
N HIS A 226 6.33 -35.48 -4.61
CA HIS A 226 7.65 -34.83 -4.53
C HIS A 226 8.10 -34.53 -3.09
N ILE A 227 7.16 -34.33 -2.17
CA ILE A 227 7.47 -33.96 -0.77
C ILE A 227 7.63 -35.20 0.13
N LEU A 228 6.99 -36.33 -0.22
CA LEU A 228 7.09 -37.62 0.47
C LEU A 228 8.41 -38.35 0.17
#